data_AF-A0AAV3R7J4-F1
#
_entry.id   AF-A0AAV3R7J4-F1
#
_cell.length_a   1.000
_cell.length_b   1.000
_cell.length_c   1.000
_cell.angle_alpha   90.00
_cell.angle_beta   90.00
_cell.angle_gamma   90.00
#
_symmetry.space_group_name_H-M   'P 1'
#
loop_
_entity.id
_entity.type
_entity.pdbx_description
1 polymer ?
#
loop_
_entity_poly.entity_id
_entity_poly.type
_entity_poly.pdbx_seq_one_letter_code
_entity_poly.pdbx_strand_id
1 'polypeptide(L)' 'MKVWDVISNQEAVQIVSSTPNGAKSAKLLVECAVRAWKRKRRGIAMDDISAIVLFFHGPPSSQQIHPVTLLK' A
#
# COMPACT_ATOMS: atom_id res chain seq x y z
N MET A 1 -18.75 3.52 5.68
CA MET A 1 -17.72 2.75 6.43
C MET A 1 -16.32 3.31 6.13
N LYS A 2 -15.40 3.32 7.09
CA LYS A 2 -13.97 3.62 6.88
C LYS A 2 -13.16 2.31 6.84
N VAL A 3 -12.09 2.25 6.03
CA VAL A 3 -11.17 1.08 6.00
C VAL A 3 -10.61 0.77 7.40
N TRP A 4 -10.34 1.80 8.20
CA TRP A 4 -9.80 1.71 9.56
C TRP A 4 -10.79 1.15 10.59
N ASP A 5 -12.09 1.06 10.24
CA ASP A 5 -13.08 0.42 11.12
C ASP A 5 -12.86 -1.10 11.21
N VAL A 6 -12.14 -1.69 10.24
CA VAL A 6 -11.99 -3.15 10.10
C VAL A 6 -10.58 -3.63 9.80
N ILE A 7 -9.67 -2.74 9.40
CA ILE A 7 -8.26 -3.00 9.12
C ILE A 7 -7.40 -2.12 10.03
N SER A 8 -6.45 -2.73 10.75
CA SER A 8 -5.44 -2.01 11.54
C SER A 8 -4.32 -1.45 10.66
N ASN A 9 -3.55 -0.49 11.18
CA ASN A 9 -2.40 0.07 10.47
C ASN A 9 -1.39 -1.01 10.05
N GLN A 10 -1.11 -1.99 10.92
CA GLN A 10 -0.19 -3.09 10.62
C GLN A 10 -0.70 -3.97 9.48
N GLU A 11 -1.98 -4.33 9.51
CA GLU A 11 -2.62 -5.10 8.42
C GLU A 11 -2.60 -4.30 7.11
N ALA A 12 -2.85 -2.99 7.15
CA ALA A 12 -2.80 -2.15 5.96
C ALA A 12 -1.39 -2.15 5.32
N VAL A 13 -0.34 -2.00 6.13
CA VAL A 13 1.06 -2.09 5.67
C VAL A 13 1.36 -3.47 5.09
N GLN A 14 0.94 -4.55 5.74
CA GLN A 14 1.13 -5.91 5.24
C GLN A 14 0.42 -6.13 3.90
N ILE A 15 -0.83 -5.68 3.76
CA ILE A 15 -1.60 -5.81 2.52
C ILE A 15 -0.92 -5.04 1.39
N VAL A 16 -0.58 -3.77 1.62
CA VAL A 16 0.05 -2.92 0.60
C VAL A 16 1.43 -3.46 0.20
N SER A 17 2.26 -3.83 1.17
CA SER A 17 3.62 -4.35 0.93
C SER A 17 3.62 -5.73 0.24
N SER A 18 2.59 -6.54 0.45
CA SER A 18 2.46 -7.85 -0.21
C SER A 18 2.17 -7.78 -1.72
N THR A 19 1.82 -6.61 -2.25
CA THR A 19 1.43 -6.47 -3.65
C THR A 19 2.64 -6.08 -4.52
N PRO A 20 3.04 -6.90 -5.53
CA PRO A 20 4.16 -6.57 -6.41
C PRO A 20 3.90 -5.36 -7.31
N ASN A 21 2.63 -5.07 -7.59
CA ASN A 21 2.19 -3.95 -8.40
C ASN A 21 1.52 -2.90 -7.53
N GLY A 22 2.20 -1.78 -7.31
CA GLY A 22 1.66 -0.66 -6.54
C GLY A 22 0.29 -0.16 -7.00
N ALA A 23 0.01 -0.19 -8.31
CA ALA A 23 -1.30 0.20 -8.85
C ALA A 23 -2.46 -0.70 -8.39
N LYS A 24 -2.18 -1.95 -7.98
CA LYS A 24 -3.19 -2.90 -7.47
C LYS A 24 -3.33 -2.88 -5.95
N SER A 25 -2.39 -2.26 -5.24
CA SER A 25 -2.35 -2.28 -3.77
C SER A 25 -3.57 -1.62 -3.12
N ALA A 26 -4.04 -0.49 -3.68
CA ALA A 26 -5.23 0.20 -3.20
C ALA A 26 -6.49 -0.66 -3.35
N LYS A 27 -6.64 -1.32 -4.51
CA LYS A 27 -7.74 -2.26 -4.76
C LYS A 27 -7.72 -3.41 -3.76
N LEU A 28 -6.55 -4.01 -3.53
CA LEU A 28 -6.40 -5.11 -2.58
C LEU A 28 -6.77 -4.67 -1.15
N LEU A 29 -6.35 -3.48 -0.72
CA LEU A 29 -6.70 -2.91 0.59
C LEU A 29 -8.21 -2.77 0.76
N VAL A 30 -8.90 -2.23 -0.25
CA VAL A 30 -10.38 -2.11 -0.25
C VAL A 30 -11.04 -3.49 -0.19
N GLU A 31 -10.61 -4.45 -1.01
CA GLU A 31 -11.17 -5.81 -1.01
C GLU A 31 -10.97 -6.53 0.33
N CYS A 32 -9.84 -6.32 0.99
CA CYS A 32 -9.59 -6.83 2.34
C CYS A 32 -10.52 -6.18 3.37
N ALA A 33 -10.70 -4.86 3.31
CA ALA A 33 -11.62 -4.14 4.20
C ALA A 33 -13.08 -4.61 4.02
N VAL A 34 -13.56 -4.75 2.78
CA VAL A 34 -14.90 -5.29 2.46
C VAL A 34 -15.08 -6.69 3.06
N ARG A 35 -14.11 -7.58 2.87
CA ARG A 35 -14.15 -8.95 3.43
C ARG A 35 -14.18 -8.93 4.96
N ALA A 36 -13.36 -8.09 5.58
CA ALA A 36 -13.31 -7.94 7.03
C ALA A 36 -14.63 -7.39 7.60
N TRP A 37 -15.26 -6.42 6.95
CA TRP A 37 -16.58 -5.90 7.34
C TRP A 37 -17.67 -6.97 7.28
N LYS A 38 -17.78 -7.68 6.15
CA LYS A 38 -18.77 -8.76 5.98
C LYS A 38 -18.64 -9.85 7.06
N ARG A 39 -17.41 -10.07 7.57
CA ARG A 39 -17.14 -11.03 8.65
C ARG A 39 -17.43 -10.45 10.04
N LYS A 40 -16.96 -9.23 10.34
CA LYS A 40 -16.98 -8.62 11.69
C LYS A 40 -18.30 -7.90 12.01
N ARG A 41 -19.03 -7.40 11.01
CA ARG A 41 -20.19 -6.49 11.16
C ARG A 41 -21.38 -7.00 10.35
N ARG A 42 -21.81 -8.23 10.63
CA ARG A 42 -22.98 -8.84 9.97
C ARG A 42 -24.25 -8.02 10.27
N GLY A 43 -25.05 -7.75 9.24
CA GLY A 43 -26.32 -7.04 9.35
C GLY A 43 -26.23 -5.51 9.33
N ILE A 44 -25.02 -4.93 9.26
CA ILE A 44 -24.84 -3.49 9.10
C ILE A 44 -24.60 -3.18 7.62
N ALA A 45 -25.40 -2.24 7.08
CA ALA A 45 -25.23 -1.74 5.72
C ALA A 45 -23.80 -1.19 5.52
N MET A 46 -23.23 -1.46 4.35
CA MET A 46 -21.89 -1.05 3.98
C MET A 46 -22.01 0.07 2.95
N ASP A 47 -21.48 1.25 3.26
CA ASP A 47 -21.32 2.34 2.28
C ASP A 47 -20.08 2.12 1.39
N ASP A 48 -19.85 3.05 0.47
CA ASP A 48 -18.67 3.08 -0.39
C ASP A 48 -17.36 3.22 0.41
N ILE A 49 -16.30 2.65 -0.15
CA ILE A 49 -14.95 2.66 0.42
C ILE A 49 -13.99 3.05 -0.68
N SER A 50 -13.19 4.08 -0.42
CA SER A 50 -12.12 4.52 -1.32
C SER A 50 -10.79 4.51 -0.57
N ALA A 51 -9.73 4.12 -1.28
CA ALA A 51 -8.37 4.16 -0.75
C ALA A 51 -7.41 4.67 -1.84
N ILE A 52 -6.39 5.40 -1.40
CA ILE A 52 -5.27 5.85 -2.23
C ILE A 52 -3.99 5.27 -1.61
N VAL A 53 -3.12 4.71 -2.44
CA VAL A 53 -1.80 4.23 -2.01
C VAL A 53 -0.74 4.96 -2.82
N LEU A 54 0.19 5.61 -2.11
CA LEU A 54 1.29 6.37 -2.69
C LEU A 54 2.61 5.66 -2.43
N PHE A 55 3.41 5.48 -3.48
CA PHE A 55 4.75 4.90 -3.40
C PHE A 55 5.78 6.01 -3.60
N PHE A 56 6.46 6.39 -2.51
CA PHE A 56 7.54 7.36 -2.56
C PHE A 56 8.80 6.67 -3.09
N HIS A 57 9.30 7.14 -4.23
CA HIS A 57 10.58 6.69 -4.76
C HIS A 57 11.67 7.47 -4.02
N GLY A 58 12.70 6.77 -3.52
CA GLY A 58 13.87 7.43 -2.93
C GLY A 58 14.57 8.31 -3.98
N PRO A 59 15.44 9.25 -3.54
CA PRO A 59 16.31 9.93 -4.49
C PRO A 59 17.04 8.87 -5.33
N PRO A 60 17.26 9.10 -6.63
CA PRO A 60 18.03 8.17 -7.44
C PRO A 60 19.34 7.91 -6.69
N SER A 61 19.65 6.64 -6.45
CA SER A 61 20.93 6.25 -5.85
C SER A 61 22.00 6.97 -6.65
N SER A 62 22.72 7.90 -6.01
CA SER A 62 23.82 8.60 -6.65
C SER A 62 24.73 7.51 -7.20
N GLN A 63 24.77 7.37 -8.52
CA GLN A 63 25.72 6.47 -9.15
C GLN A 63 27.09 6.96 -8.65
N GLN A 64 27.80 6.11 -7.91
CA GLN A 64 29.19 6.42 -7.57
C GLN A 64 29.93 6.59 -8.90
N ILE A 65 30.17 7.84 -9.28
CA ILE A 65 31.08 8.18 -10.37
C ILE A 65 32.45 7.73 -9.88
N HIS A 66 32.88 6.54 -10.28
CA HIS A 66 34.26 6.12 -10.09
C HIS A 66 35.14 7.11 -10.86
N PRO A 67 36.07 7.83 -10.20
CA PRO A 67 37.04 8.66 -10.92
C PRO A 67 38.07 7.75 -11.60
N VAL A 68 37.73 7.24 -12.78
CA VAL A 68 38.69 6.80 -13.79
C VAL A 68 38.81 8.01 -14.71
N THR A 69 39.84 8.87 -14.63
CA THR A 69 41.22 8.56 -14.99
C THR A 69 42.10 9.71 -14.47
N LEU A 70 42.90 9.49 -13.43
CA LEU A 70 44.15 10.24 -13.24
C LEU A 70 45.24 9.39 -13.89
N LEU A 71 45.44 9.56 -15.18
CA LEU A 71 46.66 9.11 -15.86
C LEU A 71 47.36 10.34 -16.40
N LYS A 72 48.60 10.47 -15.91
CA LYS A 72 49.63 11.42 -16.31
C LYS A 72 49.88 11.41 -17.80
#